data_AF-A0A1R4GWP9-F1
#
_entry.id   AF-A0A1R4GWP9-F1
#
_cell.length_a   1.000
_cell.length_b   1.000
_cell.length_c   1.000
_cell.angle_alpha   90.00
_cell.angle_beta   90.00
_cell.angle_gamma   90.00
#
_symmetry.space_group_name_H-M   'P 1'
#
loop_
_entity.id
_entity.type
_entity.pdbx_description
1 polymer ?
#
loop_
_entity_poly.entity_id
_entity_poly.type
_entity_poly.pdbx_seq_one_letter_code
_entity_poly.pdbx_strand_id
1 'polypeptide(L)'
;MNRKIYPTDLTDEQWRRIEPHFSHHRRYKWDKRELVNAVLYITKTGCQWRLLPNDFPPYTTVWSFFRRANHSGLWDKILQDLVKKSD
;
A
#
# COMPACT_ATOMS: atom_id res chain seq x y z
N MET A 1 4.79 -12.61 -11.15
CA MET A 1 3.40 -12.11 -11.23
C MET A 1 3.38 -11.02 -12.28
N ASN A 2 2.50 -11.14 -13.29
CA ASN A 2 2.39 -10.14 -14.35
C ASN A 2 1.38 -9.08 -13.88
N ARG A 3 1.87 -8.15 -13.07
CA ARG A 3 1.05 -7.16 -12.36
C ARG A 3 0.84 -5.93 -13.24
N LYS A 4 -0.40 -5.49 -13.40
CA LYS A 4 -0.70 -4.28 -14.17
C LYS A 4 -0.43 -3.05 -13.31
N ILE A 5 0.09 -2.00 -13.95
CA ILE A 5 0.24 -0.70 -13.30
C ILE A 5 -1.13 -0.01 -13.30
N TYR A 6 -1.54 0.48 -12.15
CA TYR A 6 -2.77 1.25 -11.98
C TYR A 6 -2.43 2.74 -11.77
N PRO A 7 -3.30 3.68 -12.18
CA PRO A 7 -3.11 5.10 -11.91
C PRO A 7 -3.02 5.48 -10.42
N THR A 8 -3.46 4.58 -9.53
CA THR A 8 -3.39 4.73 -8.08
C THR A 8 -2.06 4.31 -7.47
N ASP A 9 -1.15 3.78 -8.28
CA ASP A 9 0.13 3.28 -7.81
C ASP A 9 1.09 4.40 -7.48
N LEU A 10 1.94 4.14 -6.49
CA LEU A 10 3.04 5.02 -6.18
C LEU A 10 4.07 5.01 -7.30
N THR A 11 4.55 6.19 -7.66
CA THR A 11 5.77 6.32 -8.46
C THR A 11 6.98 5.77 -7.69
N ASP A 12 8.05 5.47 -8.40
CA ASP A 12 9.30 5.01 -7.76
C ASP A 12 9.84 6.05 -6.76
N GLU A 13 9.69 7.34 -7.08
CA GLU A 13 10.09 8.42 -6.19
C GLU A 13 9.25 8.45 -4.91
N GLN A 14 7.93 8.35 -5.04
CA GLN A 14 7.03 8.29 -3.88
C GLN A 14 7.31 7.05 -3.03
N TRP A 15 7.58 5.91 -3.66
CA TRP A 15 7.93 4.68 -2.96
C TRP A 15 9.22 4.84 -2.14
N ARG A 16 10.30 5.36 -2.74
CA ARG A 16 11.58 5.56 -2.05
C ARG A 16 11.47 6.42 -0.79
N ARG A 17 10.52 7.36 -0.75
CA ARG A 17 10.28 8.20 0.45
C ARG A 17 9.68 7.41 1.60
N ILE A 18 8.77 6.48 1.31
CA ILE A 18 8.03 5.76 2.35
C ILE A 18 8.62 4.39 2.69
N GLU A 19 9.41 3.80 1.78
CA GLU A 19 10.09 2.52 1.94
C GLU A 19 10.84 2.37 3.28
N PRO A 20 11.55 3.40 3.79
CA PRO A 20 12.27 3.32 5.07
C PRO A 20 11.38 2.99 6.27
N HIS A 21 10.08 3.36 6.23
CA HIS A 21 9.13 3.04 7.31
C HIS A 21 8.87 1.53 7.43
N PHE A 22 9.22 0.74 6.42
CA PHE A 22 9.00 -0.71 6.40
C PHE A 22 10.21 -1.54 6.83
N SER A 23 11.36 -0.91 7.06
CA SER A 23 12.66 -1.55 7.35
C SER A 23 12.69 -2.49 8.55
N HIS A 24 11.80 -2.30 9.53
CA HIS A 24 11.74 -3.10 10.76
C HIS A 24 10.65 -4.17 10.75
N HIS A 25 9.94 -4.36 9.64
CA HIS A 25 8.84 -5.32 9.57
C HIS A 25 9.35 -6.69 9.09
N ARG A 26 8.89 -7.76 9.77
CA ARG A 26 9.11 -9.17 9.38
C ARG A 26 8.96 -9.32 7.86
N ARG A 27 9.80 -10.14 7.21
CA ARG A 27 9.64 -10.48 5.79
C ARG A 27 8.20 -10.98 5.55
N TYR A 28 7.48 -10.29 4.68
CA TYR A 28 6.19 -10.76 4.19
C TYR A 28 6.44 -11.65 2.97
N LYS A 29 5.53 -12.61 2.73
CA LYS A 29 5.47 -13.35 1.47
C LYS A 29 5.24 -12.41 0.27
N TRP A 30 4.66 -11.24 0.52
CA TRP A 30 4.28 -10.26 -0.49
C TRP A 30 5.14 -9.00 -0.36
N ASP A 31 5.43 -8.41 -1.51
CA ASP A 31 6.13 -7.13 -1.60
C ASP A 31 5.34 -6.02 -0.88
N LYS A 32 6.06 -5.16 -0.15
CA LYS A 32 5.44 -4.09 0.64
C LYS A 32 4.81 -3.02 -0.23
N ARG A 33 5.43 -2.70 -1.37
CA ARG A 33 4.90 -1.76 -2.34
C ARG A 33 3.59 -2.25 -2.91
N GLU A 34 3.51 -3.54 -3.23
CA GLU A 34 2.27 -4.14 -3.74
C GLU A 34 1.14 -4.12 -2.71
N LEU A 35 1.45 -4.33 -1.42
CA LEU A 35 0.46 -4.20 -0.35
C LEU A 35 -0.02 -2.75 -0.18
N VAL A 36 0.88 -1.77 -0.30
CA VAL A 36 0.52 -0.34 -0.23
C VAL A 36 -0.31 0.07 -1.44
N ASN A 37 0.13 -0.27 -2.65
CA ASN A 37 -0.59 0.00 -3.89
C ASN A 37 -2.01 -0.60 -3.87
N ALA A 38 -2.18 -1.82 -3.35
CA ALA A 38 -3.50 -2.44 -3.20
C ALA A 38 -4.42 -1.65 -2.26
N VAL A 39 -3.90 -1.12 -1.15
CA VAL A 39 -4.68 -0.27 -0.23
C VAL A 39 -5.02 1.07 -0.88
N LEU A 40 -4.08 1.68 -1.60
CA LEU A 40 -4.32 2.93 -2.33
C LEU A 40 -5.38 2.75 -3.42
N TYR A 41 -5.35 1.62 -4.15
CA TYR A 41 -6.36 1.26 -5.13
C TYR A 41 -7.75 1.21 -4.49
N ILE A 42 -7.92 0.49 -3.38
CA ILE A 42 -9.19 0.42 -2.65
C ILE A 42 -9.63 1.80 -2.16
N THR A 43 -8.70 2.58 -1.59
CA THR A 43 -9.02 3.89 -1.01
C THR A 43 -9.44 4.91 -2.07
N LYS A 44 -8.84 4.88 -3.26
CA LYS A 44 -9.16 5.79 -4.36
C LYS A 44 -10.38 5.38 -5.15
N THR A 45 -10.62 4.09 -5.35
CA THR A 45 -11.76 3.59 -6.13
C THR A 45 -13.02 3.38 -5.29
N GLY A 46 -12.88 3.20 -3.96
CA GLY A 46 -13.97 2.80 -3.07
C GLY A 46 -14.46 1.37 -3.29
N CYS A 47 -13.71 0.53 -4.01
CA CYS A 47 -14.15 -0.83 -4.29
C CYS A 47 -14.24 -1.67 -3.01
N GLN A 48 -15.17 -2.64 -2.98
CA GLN A 48 -15.23 -3.57 -1.86
C GLN A 48 -13.96 -4.42 -1.80
N TRP A 49 -13.49 -4.76 -0.59
CA TRP A 49 -12.28 -5.56 -0.37
C TRP A 49 -12.28 -6.88 -1.16
N ARG A 50 -13.43 -7.56 -1.25
CA ARG A 50 -13.57 -8.83 -1.98
C ARG A 50 -13.50 -8.67 -3.51
N LEU A 51 -13.63 -7.44 -4.01
CA LEU A 51 -13.57 -7.10 -5.43
C LEU A 51 -12.20 -6.54 -5.83
N LEU A 52 -11.20 -6.63 -4.95
CA LEU A 52 -9.82 -6.27 -5.30
C LEU A 52 -9.36 -7.10 -6.51
N PRO A 53 -8.75 -6.49 -7.55
CA PRO A 53 -8.25 -7.21 -8.70
C PRO A 53 -7.29 -8.35 -8.33
N ASN A 54 -7.38 -9.47 -9.06
CA ASN A 54 -6.62 -10.70 -8.78
C ASN A 54 -5.11 -10.59 -9.03
N ASP A 55 -4.65 -9.51 -9.66
CA ASP A 55 -3.22 -9.24 -9.86
C ASP A 55 -2.56 -8.55 -8.65
N PHE A 56 -3.35 -8.12 -7.67
CA PHE A 56 -2.86 -7.73 -6.34
C PHE A 56 -2.70 -8.94 -5.40
N PRO A 57 -1.98 -8.78 -4.26
CA PRO A 57 -2.01 -9.76 -3.19
C PRO A 57 -3.45 -10.06 -2.72
N PRO A 58 -3.73 -11.27 -2.21
CA PRO A 58 -5.06 -11.66 -1.76
C PRO A 58 -5.65 -10.64 -0.78
N TYR A 59 -6.92 -10.28 -0.96
CA TYR A 59 -7.56 -9.22 -0.16
C TYR A 59 -7.46 -9.45 1.35
N THR A 60 -7.45 -10.70 1.82
CA THR A 60 -7.28 -11.06 3.24
C THR A 60 -5.90 -10.65 3.77
N THR A 61 -4.88 -10.77 2.94
CA THR A 61 -3.51 -10.32 3.24
C THR A 61 -3.43 -8.81 3.25
N VAL A 62 -4.01 -8.16 2.24
CA VAL A 62 -4.05 -6.69 2.14
C VAL A 62 -4.80 -6.09 3.33
N TRP A 63 -5.96 -6.65 3.68
CA TRP A 63 -6.74 -6.26 4.86
C TRP A 63 -5.94 -6.42 6.16
N SER A 64 -5.27 -7.57 6.33
CA SER A 64 -4.46 -7.84 7.53
C SER A 64 -3.25 -6.91 7.63
N PHE A 65 -2.67 -6.50 6.49
CA PHE A 65 -1.64 -5.48 6.43
C PHE A 65 -2.21 -4.10 6.80
N PHE A 66 -3.30 -3.68 6.16
CA PHE A 66 -3.98 -2.41 6.41
C PHE A 66 -4.35 -2.25 7.88
N ARG A 67 -5.01 -3.25 8.48
CA ARG A 67 -5.43 -3.23 9.89
C ARG A 67 -4.25 -3.05 10.84
N ARG A 68 -3.14 -3.77 10.61
CA ARG A 68 -1.93 -3.67 11.45
C ARG A 68 -1.25 -2.32 11.30
N ALA A 69 -1.09 -1.84 10.07
CA ALA A 69 -0.51 -0.53 9.78
C ALA A 69 -1.35 0.61 10.38
N ASN A 70 -2.67 0.47 10.41
CA ASN A 70 -3.57 1.43 11.05
C ASN A 70 -3.37 1.44 12.58
N HIS A 71 -3.36 0.26 13.20
CA HIS A 71 -3.14 0.15 14.65
C HIS A 71 -1.75 0.64 15.09
N SER A 72 -0.74 0.56 14.23
CA SER A 72 0.62 1.03 14.54
C SER A 72 0.86 2.51 14.21
N GLY A 73 -0.14 3.24 13.68
CA GLY A 73 0.05 4.61 13.18
C GLY A 73 0.99 4.73 11.97
N LEU A 74 1.21 3.62 11.25
CA LEU A 74 2.11 3.61 10.09
C LEU A 74 1.49 4.39 8.92
N TRP A 75 0.16 4.33 8.75
CA TRP A 75 -0.52 5.09 7.71
C TRP A 75 -0.36 6.60 7.89
N ASP A 76 -0.39 7.10 9.13
CA ASP A 76 -0.19 8.52 9.40
C ASP A 76 1.19 8.99 8.96
N LYS A 77 2.24 8.20 9.23
CA LYS A 77 3.62 8.50 8.79
C LYS A 77 3.74 8.49 7.26
N ILE A 78 3.16 7.46 6.62
CA ILE A 78 3.15 7.35 5.16
C ILE A 78 2.43 8.55 4.54
N LEU A 79 1.25 8.90 5.04
CA LEU A 79 0.46 10.02 4.52
C LEU A 79 1.17 11.35 4.71
N GLN A 80 1.79 11.59 5.87
CA GLN A 80 2.59 12.79 6.11
C GLN A 80 3.72 12.95 5.08
N ASP A 81 4.42 11.89 4.73
CA ASP A 81 5.54 11.97 3.79
C ASP A 81 5.11 12.02 2.32
N LEU A 82 3.92 11.50 2.00
CA LEU A 82 3.34 11.62 0.65
C LEU A 82 2.67 12.97 0.40
N VAL A 83 2.02 13.57 1.40
CA VAL A 83 1.28 14.85 1.26
C VAL A 83 2.19 16.08 1.24
N LYS A 84 3.39 16.00 1.84
CA LYS A 84 4.36 17.12 1.96
C LYS A 84 4.84 17.75 0.64
N LYS A 85 4.32 17.37 -0.54
CA LYS A 85 4.62 18.05 -1.81
C LYS A 85 3.53 17.90 -2.88
N SER A 86 2.27 18.11 -2.50
CA SER A 86 1.23 18.50 -3.49
C SER A 86 1.08 20.03 -3.53
N ASP A 87 2.20 20.75 -3.45
CA ASP A 87 2.33 22.19 -3.73
C ASP A 87 3.08 22.39 -5.05
#